data_AF-A0A401W2X4-F1
#
_entry.id   AF-A0A401W2X4-F1
#
_cell.length_a   1.000
_cell.length_b   1.000
_cell.length_c   1.000
_cell.angle_alpha   90.00
_cell.angle_beta   90.00
_cell.angle_gamma   90.00
#
_symmetry.space_group_name_H-M   'P 1'
#
loop_
_entity.id
_entity.type
_entity.pdbx_description
1 polymer ?
#
loop_
_entity_poly.entity_id
_entity_poly.type
_entity_poly.pdbx_seq_one_letter_code
_entity_poly.pdbx_strand_id
1 'polypeptide(L)'
;MNRPRLRQRWDALPVWARWVAATYAFAFAQGTCAHLIDLARGGVHAYAAFPQVPLQVFFISLVVLDPLTVFLVIRLHRAGPWLACGVMLADATANWIGNWQWATADPASLLRPVGLLPITLFTLYVLVTCIPLHRAFDVPRKAAGNRRDGREGALVRYH
;
A
#
# COMPACT_ATOMS: atom_id res chain seq x y z
N MET A 1 31.65 0.24 -2.96
CA MET A 1 30.38 -0.38 -3.38
C MET A 1 29.21 0.58 -3.09
N ASN A 2 28.71 1.35 -4.07
CA ASN A 2 27.56 2.26 -3.84
C ASN A 2 26.30 1.65 -4.43
N ARG A 3 25.39 1.15 -3.57
CA ARG A 3 24.00 0.90 -4.00
C ARG A 3 23.44 2.23 -4.52
N PRO A 4 22.73 2.26 -5.67
CA PRO A 4 22.13 3.50 -6.15
C PRO A 4 21.28 4.11 -5.03
N ARG A 5 21.49 5.40 -4.76
CA ARG A 5 20.76 6.12 -3.71
C ARG A 5 19.26 6.02 -4.01
N LEU A 6 18.42 5.99 -2.99
CA LEU A 6 16.97 5.82 -3.16
C LEU A 6 16.40 6.82 -4.19
N ARG A 7 16.85 8.08 -4.15
CA ARG A 7 16.48 9.12 -5.13
C ARG A 7 16.71 8.68 -6.58
N GLN A 8 17.88 8.13 -6.92
CA GLN A 8 18.19 7.67 -8.27
C GLN A 8 17.26 6.55 -8.74
N ARG A 9 16.81 5.68 -7.83
CA ARG A 9 15.85 4.61 -8.17
C ARG A 9 14.46 5.18 -8.47
N TRP A 10 14.06 6.21 -7.73
CA TRP A 10 12.82 6.94 -7.99
C TRP A 10 12.87 7.72 -9.31
N ASP A 11 14.01 8.32 -9.64
CA ASP A 11 14.19 9.04 -10.91
C ASP A 11 14.20 8.11 -12.12
N ALA A 12 14.55 6.83 -11.92
CA ALA A 12 14.50 5.81 -12.97
C ALA A 12 13.09 5.25 -13.22
N LEU A 13 12.09 5.58 -12.39
CA LEU A 13 10.70 5.17 -12.62
C LEU A 13 10.02 6.10 -13.62
N PRO A 14 9.10 5.56 -14.45
CA PRO A 14 8.23 6.41 -15.26
C PRO A 14 7.38 7.31 -14.35
N VAL A 15 7.07 8.52 -14.81
CA VAL A 15 6.38 9.55 -14.02
C VAL A 15 5.06 9.05 -13.42
N TRP A 16 4.28 8.29 -14.19
CA TRP A 16 3.03 7.70 -13.69
C TRP A 16 3.27 6.77 -12.48
N ALA A 17 4.31 5.93 -12.51
CA ALA A 17 4.60 4.98 -11.43
C ALA A 17 5.07 5.70 -10.17
N ARG A 18 5.77 6.83 -10.32
CA ARG A 18 6.14 7.70 -9.19
C ARG A 18 4.90 8.25 -8.51
N TRP A 19 3.96 8.78 -9.30
CA TRP A 19 2.72 9.31 -8.75
C TRP A 19 1.87 8.22 -8.09
N VAL A 20 1.70 7.06 -8.74
CA VAL A 20 0.98 5.94 -8.13
C VAL A 20 1.62 5.50 -6.80
N ALA A 21 2.94 5.33 -6.77
CA ALA A 21 3.65 4.95 -5.54
C ALA A 21 3.54 6.03 -4.45
N ALA A 22 3.57 7.31 -4.81
CA ALA A 22 3.37 8.42 -3.87
C ALA A 22 1.93 8.44 -3.32
N THR A 23 0.93 8.22 -4.18
CA THR A 23 -0.47 8.10 -3.78
C THR A 23 -0.67 6.95 -2.80
N TYR A 24 -0.07 5.78 -3.08
CA TYR A 24 -0.08 4.66 -2.13
C TYR A 24 0.53 5.09 -0.79
N ALA A 25 1.76 5.61 -0.80
CA ALA A 25 2.45 5.99 0.43
C ALA A 25 1.65 7.01 1.26
N PHE A 26 1.04 8.00 0.61
CA PHE A 26 0.23 9.01 1.28
C PHE A 26 -1.05 8.42 1.86
N ALA A 27 -1.81 7.65 1.07
CA ALA A 27 -3.08 7.08 1.50
C ALA A 27 -2.93 6.07 2.65
N PHE A 28 -1.91 5.20 2.60
CA PHE A 28 -1.63 4.27 3.70
C PHE A 28 -1.14 4.99 4.97
N ALA A 29 -0.33 6.06 4.82
CA ALA A 29 0.05 6.87 5.98
C ALA A 29 -1.17 7.57 6.61
N GLN A 30 -2.09 8.07 5.79
CA GLN A 30 -3.36 8.63 6.26
C GLN A 30 -4.22 7.58 6.97
N GLY A 31 -4.32 6.37 6.43
CA GLY A 31 -5.00 5.23 7.06
C GLY A 31 -4.42 4.89 8.42
N THR A 32 -3.09 4.81 8.52
CA THR A 32 -2.37 4.62 9.80
C THR A 32 -2.79 5.67 10.83
N CYS A 33 -2.80 6.96 10.44
CA CYS A 33 -3.20 8.05 11.33
C CYS A 33 -4.65 7.89 11.79
N ALA A 34 -5.56 7.48 10.91
CA ALA A 34 -6.95 7.22 11.29
C ALA A 34 -7.06 6.09 12.32
N HIS A 35 -6.41 4.94 12.07
CA HIS A 35 -6.40 3.81 13.02
C HIS A 35 -5.76 4.16 14.37
N LEU A 36 -4.70 4.97 14.36
CA LEU A 36 -4.08 5.47 15.60
C LEU A 36 -5.01 6.40 16.37
N ILE A 37 -5.74 7.29 15.67
CA ILE A 37 -6.72 8.19 16.30
C ILE A 37 -7.87 7.38 16.90
N ASP A 38 -8.39 6.38 16.18
CA ASP A 38 -9.44 5.50 16.68
C ASP A 38 -8.97 4.74 17.93
N LEU A 39 -7.77 4.17 17.89
CA LEU A 39 -7.17 3.47 19.03
C LEU A 39 -6.90 4.40 20.21
N ALA A 40 -6.48 5.64 19.96
CA ALA A 40 -6.28 6.63 21.03
C ALA A 40 -7.59 7.07 21.69
N ARG A 41 -8.71 7.09 20.93
CA ARG A 41 -10.03 7.46 21.45
C ARG A 41 -10.76 6.32 22.16
N GLY A 42 -10.68 5.11 21.61
CA GLY A 42 -11.45 3.94 22.08
C GLY A 42 -10.62 2.85 22.77
N GLY A 43 -9.29 2.94 22.76
CA GLY A 43 -8.41 1.86 23.21
C GLY A 43 -8.63 0.57 22.40
N VAL A 44 -8.35 -0.58 23.01
CA VAL A 44 -8.60 -1.90 22.38
C VAL A 44 -10.10 -2.11 22.04
N HIS A 45 -10.99 -1.34 22.66
CA HIS A 45 -12.43 -1.37 22.40
C HIS A 45 -12.86 -0.47 21.23
N ALA A 46 -11.94 0.23 20.55
CA ALA A 46 -12.25 1.10 19.41
C ALA A 46 -13.04 0.35 18.31
N TYR A 47 -12.79 -0.96 18.18
CA TYR A 47 -13.47 -1.83 17.22
C TYR A 47 -14.44 -2.81 17.87
N ALA A 48 -14.83 -2.63 19.14
CA ALA A 48 -15.75 -3.53 19.85
C ALA A 48 -17.15 -3.59 19.22
N ALA A 49 -17.51 -2.59 18.40
CA ALA A 49 -18.73 -2.59 17.60
C ALA A 49 -18.74 -3.68 16.50
N PHE A 50 -17.58 -4.25 16.15
CA PHE A 50 -17.49 -5.40 15.25
C PHE A 50 -17.66 -6.69 16.08
N PRO A 51 -18.75 -7.46 15.89
CA PRO A 51 -19.00 -8.66 16.69
C PRO A 51 -17.99 -9.78 16.44
N GLN A 52 -17.24 -9.72 15.34
CA GLN A 52 -16.22 -10.71 14.98
C GLN A 52 -14.83 -10.27 15.47
N VAL A 53 -14.28 -10.96 16.46
CA VAL A 53 -12.90 -10.76 16.99
C VAL A 53 -11.82 -10.70 15.88
N PRO A 54 -11.85 -11.51 14.81
CA PRO A 54 -10.88 -11.40 13.73
C PRO A 54 -10.83 -10.03 13.05
N LEU A 55 -11.97 -9.33 12.92
CA LEU A 55 -12.01 -7.99 12.32
C LEU A 55 -11.37 -6.96 13.24
N GLN A 56 -11.58 -7.06 14.55
CA GLN A 56 -10.94 -6.18 15.54
C GLN A 56 -9.42 -6.33 15.51
N VAL A 57 -8.93 -7.58 15.52
CA VAL A 57 -7.49 -7.87 15.41
C VAL A 57 -6.92 -7.34 14.09
N PHE A 58 -7.66 -7.50 12.99
CA PHE A 58 -7.27 -6.98 11.69
C PHE A 58 -7.14 -5.45 11.72
N PHE A 59 -8.13 -4.71 12.19
CA PHE A 59 -8.06 -3.23 12.27
C PHE A 59 -6.91 -2.75 13.16
N ILE A 60 -6.67 -3.41 14.30
CA ILE A 60 -5.50 -3.11 15.14
C ILE A 60 -4.20 -3.38 14.38
N SER A 61 -4.13 -4.47 13.60
CA SER A 61 -2.96 -4.81 12.81
C SER A 61 -2.64 -3.80 11.70
N LEU A 62 -3.62 -3.01 11.23
CA LEU A 62 -3.41 -1.97 10.22
C LEU A 62 -2.44 -0.89 10.69
N VAL A 63 -2.36 -0.63 12.00
CA VAL A 63 -1.33 0.26 12.60
C VAL A 63 0.10 -0.21 12.26
N VAL A 64 0.29 -1.50 11.96
CA VAL A 64 1.56 -2.08 11.54
C VAL A 64 1.62 -2.33 10.03
N LEU A 65 0.54 -2.87 9.44
CA LEU A 65 0.50 -3.22 8.02
C LEU A 65 0.56 -1.99 7.11
N ASP A 66 -0.05 -0.88 7.50
CA ASP A 66 -0.05 0.34 6.70
C ASP A 66 1.35 0.98 6.65
N PRO A 67 2.06 1.22 7.78
CA PRO A 67 3.43 1.72 7.74
C PRO A 67 4.39 0.76 7.03
N LEU A 68 4.18 -0.54 7.17
CA LEU A 68 4.97 -1.53 6.43
C LEU A 68 4.76 -1.39 4.92
N THR A 69 3.51 -1.21 4.49
CA THR A 69 3.17 -0.94 3.09
C THR A 69 3.83 0.33 2.59
N VAL A 70 3.69 1.44 3.33
CA VAL A 70 4.35 2.72 3.04
C VAL A 70 5.86 2.52 2.89
N PHE A 71 6.48 1.84 3.84
CA PHE A 71 7.91 1.57 3.82
C PHE A 71 8.32 0.78 2.58
N LEU A 72 7.65 -0.33 2.28
CA LEU A 72 7.98 -1.15 1.11
C LEU A 72 7.79 -0.39 -0.21
N VAL A 73 6.72 0.40 -0.32
CA VAL A 73 6.46 1.23 -1.50
C VAL A 73 7.51 2.33 -1.64
N ILE A 74 7.83 3.07 -0.57
CA ILE A 74 8.88 4.11 -0.59
C ILE A 74 10.23 3.52 -0.98
N ARG A 75 10.53 2.30 -0.55
CA ARG A 75 11.76 1.59 -0.88
C ARG A 75 11.74 0.94 -2.27
N LEU A 76 10.65 1.11 -3.03
CA LEU A 76 10.42 0.51 -4.34
C LEU A 76 10.66 -1.01 -4.29
N HIS A 77 10.14 -1.65 -3.24
CA HIS A 77 10.26 -3.08 -3.02
C HIS A 77 9.11 -3.81 -3.71
N ARG A 78 9.41 -4.92 -4.38
CA ARG A 78 8.42 -5.71 -5.16
C ARG A 78 7.23 -6.19 -4.34
N ALA A 79 7.42 -6.46 -3.05
CA ALA A 79 6.31 -6.89 -2.19
C ALA A 79 5.35 -5.74 -1.83
N GLY A 80 5.74 -4.47 -2.01
CA GLY A 80 4.93 -3.31 -1.63
C GLY A 80 3.56 -3.27 -2.33
N PRO A 81 3.48 -3.34 -3.67
CA PRO A 81 2.21 -3.33 -4.39
C PRO A 81 1.29 -4.52 -4.04
N TRP A 82 1.86 -5.70 -3.80
CA TRP A 82 1.09 -6.87 -3.39
C TRP A 82 0.55 -6.77 -1.97
N LEU A 83 1.38 -6.29 -1.04
CA LEU A 83 0.93 -6.03 0.33
C LEU A 83 -0.18 -4.98 0.33
N ALA A 84 0.00 -3.87 -0.39
CA ALA A 84 -1.03 -2.84 -0.54
C ALA A 84 -2.35 -3.42 -1.09
N CYS A 85 -2.27 -4.27 -2.11
CA CYS A 85 -3.42 -4.96 -2.68
C CYS A 85 -4.14 -5.84 -1.65
N GLY A 86 -3.40 -6.65 -0.90
CA GLY A 86 -3.96 -7.51 0.14
C GLY A 86 -4.61 -6.72 1.28
N VAL A 87 -3.92 -5.67 1.76
CA VAL A 87 -4.43 -4.80 2.83
C VAL A 87 -5.71 -4.09 2.38
N MET A 88 -5.73 -3.46 1.21
CA MET A 88 -6.93 -2.76 0.71
C MET A 88 -8.11 -3.70 0.51
N LEU A 89 -7.89 -4.91 -0.03
CA LEU A 89 -8.97 -5.88 -0.19
C LEU A 89 -9.57 -6.26 1.17
N ALA A 90 -8.72 -6.57 2.15
CA ALA A 90 -9.18 -6.96 3.48
C ALA A 90 -9.88 -5.79 4.20
N ASP A 91 -9.31 -4.59 4.11
CA ASP A 91 -9.83 -3.38 4.74
C ASP A 91 -11.17 -2.95 4.14
N ALA A 92 -11.28 -2.88 2.81
CA ALA A 92 -12.55 -2.62 2.16
C ALA A 92 -13.60 -3.67 2.52
N THR A 93 -13.24 -4.96 2.50
CA THR A 93 -14.17 -6.05 2.86
C THR A 93 -14.66 -5.90 4.30
N ALA A 94 -13.76 -5.65 5.25
CA ALA A 94 -14.11 -5.45 6.66
C ALA A 94 -15.03 -4.24 6.85
N ASN A 95 -14.73 -3.13 6.18
CA ASN A 95 -15.56 -1.92 6.22
C ASN A 95 -16.95 -2.15 5.61
N TRP A 96 -17.04 -2.84 4.47
CA TRP A 96 -18.32 -3.18 3.84
C TRP A 96 -19.16 -4.10 4.73
N ILE A 97 -18.56 -5.12 5.37
CA ILE A 97 -19.26 -6.01 6.30
C ILE A 97 -19.78 -5.22 7.51
N GLY A 98 -18.94 -4.39 8.14
CA GLY A 98 -19.32 -3.62 9.33
C GLY A 98 -20.40 -2.58 9.07
N ASN A 99 -20.39 -1.98 7.88
CA ASN A 99 -21.33 -0.93 7.51
C ASN A 99 -22.51 -1.44 6.65
N TRP A 100 -22.62 -2.76 6.41
CA TRP A 100 -23.62 -3.33 5.49
C TRP A 100 -25.04 -2.91 5.84
N GLN A 101 -25.42 -3.00 7.12
CA GLN A 101 -26.76 -2.65 7.59
C GLN A 101 -27.08 -1.16 7.37
N TRP A 102 -26.13 -0.27 7.62
CA TRP A 102 -26.30 1.17 7.41
C TRP A 102 -26.31 1.53 5.93
N ALA A 103 -25.45 0.90 5.12
CA ALA A 103 -25.40 1.12 3.67
C ALA A 103 -26.72 0.71 2.99
N THR A 104 -27.37 -0.36 3.45
CA THR A 104 -28.69 -0.78 2.95
C THR A 104 -29.83 0.11 3.43
N ALA A 105 -29.72 0.70 4.64
CA ALA A 105 -30.76 1.53 5.23
C ALA A 105 -30.74 2.98 4.69
N ASP A 106 -29.56 3.52 4.42
CA ASP A 106 -29.38 4.86 3.84
C ASP A 106 -28.27 4.82 2.77
N PRO A 107 -28.61 4.55 1.49
CA PRO A 107 -27.64 4.51 0.41
C PRO A 107 -26.95 5.86 0.17
N ALA A 108 -27.58 6.99 0.55
CA ALA A 108 -26.98 8.31 0.42
C ALA A 108 -25.79 8.50 1.37
N SER A 109 -25.69 7.69 2.44
CA SER A 109 -24.51 7.64 3.32
C SER A 109 -23.23 7.26 2.58
N LEU A 110 -23.32 6.55 1.45
CA LEU A 110 -22.18 6.25 0.57
C LEU A 110 -21.61 7.50 -0.08
N LEU A 111 -22.38 8.56 -0.26
CA LEU A 111 -21.90 9.82 -0.87
C LEU A 111 -21.11 10.68 0.10
N ARG A 112 -20.96 10.26 1.37
CA ARG A 112 -20.18 11.01 2.34
C ARG A 112 -18.70 11.05 1.93
N PRO A 113 -18.05 12.22 2.00
CA PRO A 113 -16.65 12.38 1.62
C PRO A 113 -15.67 11.61 2.53
N VAL A 114 -16.16 11.13 3.67
CA VAL A 114 -15.43 10.26 4.61
C VAL A 114 -16.31 9.03 4.85
N GLY A 115 -15.79 7.82 4.61
CA GLY A 115 -16.54 6.57 4.78
C GLY A 115 -16.27 5.54 3.66
N LEU A 116 -17.30 4.76 3.30
CA LEU A 116 -17.21 3.62 2.37
C LEU A 116 -16.80 3.99 0.93
N LEU A 117 -17.14 5.18 0.45
CA LEU A 117 -16.83 5.56 -0.94
C LEU A 117 -15.34 5.80 -1.15
N PRO A 118 -14.64 6.66 -0.37
CA PRO A 118 -13.19 6.83 -0.50
C PRO A 118 -12.40 5.52 -0.42
N ILE A 119 -12.71 4.64 0.54
CA ILE A 119 -12.03 3.35 0.69
C ILE A 119 -12.30 2.43 -0.50
N THR A 120 -13.53 2.41 -1.03
CA THR A 120 -13.87 1.60 -2.21
C THR A 120 -13.15 2.11 -3.46
N LEU A 121 -13.18 3.42 -3.72
CA LEU A 121 -12.49 4.03 -4.86
C LEU A 121 -10.98 3.79 -4.78
N PHE A 122 -10.39 3.96 -3.60
CA PHE A 122 -8.97 3.71 -3.42
C PHE A 122 -8.62 2.22 -3.57
N THR A 123 -9.49 1.31 -3.11
CA THR A 123 -9.31 -0.14 -3.33
C THR A 123 -9.30 -0.47 -4.81
N LEU A 124 -10.27 0.04 -5.58
CA LEU A 124 -10.33 -0.16 -7.02
C LEU A 124 -9.08 0.40 -7.71
N TYR A 125 -8.65 1.59 -7.31
CA TYR A 125 -7.41 2.20 -7.79
C TYR A 125 -6.19 1.30 -7.52
N VAL A 126 -6.06 0.76 -6.30
CA VAL A 126 -4.96 -0.13 -5.93
C VAL A 126 -5.02 -1.43 -6.74
N LEU A 127 -6.20 -2.03 -6.93
CA LEU A 127 -6.36 -3.26 -7.70
C LEU A 127 -5.94 -3.08 -9.17
N VAL A 128 -6.38 -1.99 -9.79
CA VAL A 128 -6.06 -1.69 -11.19
C VAL A 128 -4.57 -1.39 -11.36
N THR A 129 -3.93 -0.73 -10.39
CA THR A 129 -2.55 -0.25 -10.52
C THR A 129 -1.50 -1.18 -9.89
N CYS A 130 -1.91 -2.15 -9.07
CA CYS A 130 -1.06 -3.13 -8.37
C CYS A 130 -0.07 -3.85 -9.29
N ILE A 131 -0.57 -4.53 -10.33
CA ILE A 131 0.27 -5.33 -11.24
C ILE A 131 1.18 -4.43 -12.09
N PRO A 132 0.68 -3.34 -12.73
CA PRO A 132 1.54 -2.38 -13.42
C PRO A 132 2.66 -1.83 -12.53
N LEU A 133 2.33 -1.44 -11.29
CA LEU A 133 3.30 -0.86 -10.36
C LEU A 133 4.35 -1.89 -9.93
N HIS A 134 3.94 -3.13 -9.65
CA HIS A 134 4.86 -4.24 -9.36
C HIS A 134 5.87 -4.42 -10.50
N ARG A 135 5.40 -4.47 -11.74
CA ARG A 135 6.26 -4.61 -12.93
C ARG A 135 7.22 -3.41 -13.08
N ALA A 136 6.74 -2.19 -12.81
CA ALA A 136 7.56 -0.99 -12.85
C ALA A 136 8.70 -1.02 -11.81
N PHE A 137 8.50 -1.61 -10.63
CA PHE A 137 9.54 -1.75 -9.61
C PHE A 137 10.64 -2.75 -9.98
N ASP A 138 10.34 -3.73 -10.86
CA ASP A 138 11.31 -4.72 -11.33
C ASP A 138 12.27 -4.19 -12.40
N VAL A 139 11.85 -3.22 -13.22
CA VAL A 139 12.66 -2.69 -14.33
C VAL A 139 13.97 -2.03 -13.86
N PRO A 140 13.96 -1.08 -12.90
CA PRO A 140 15.20 -0.50 -12.36
C PRO A 140 16.12 -1.56 -11.72
N ARG A 141 15.54 -2.63 -11.15
CA ARG A 141 16.29 -3.71 -10.50
C ARG A 141 17.03 -4.58 -11.52
N LYS A 142 16.35 -4.96 -12.61
CA LYS A 142 16.98 -5.71 -13.72
C LYS A 142 18.07 -4.88 -14.40
N ALA A 143 17.82 -3.59 -14.67
CA ALA A 143 18.80 -2.70 -15.28
C ALA A 143 20.05 -2.49 -14.41
N ALA A 144 19.91 -2.53 -13.08
CA ALA A 144 21.04 -2.49 -12.15
C ALA A 144 21.81 -3.82 -12.08
N GLY A 145 21.12 -4.96 -12.22
CA GLY A 145 21.74 -6.28 -12.29
C GLY A 145 22.56 -6.49 -13.56
N ASN A 146 21.99 -6.18 -14.72
CA ASN A 146 22.63 -6.38 -16.02
C ASN A 146 23.93 -5.54 -16.18
N ARG A 147 23.97 -4.34 -15.59
CA ARG A 147 25.16 -3.48 -15.57
C ARG A 147 26.31 -4.03 -14.71
N ARG A 148 26.04 -4.91 -13.74
CA ARG A 148 27.11 -5.57 -12.96
C ARG A 148 27.76 -6.69 -13.74
N ASP A 149 26.94 -7.58 -14.28
CA ASP A 149 27.39 -8.76 -15.03
C ASP A 149 28.28 -8.35 -16.23
N GLY A 150 27.86 -7.33 -16.99
CA GLY A 150 28.67 -6.79 -18.08
C GLY A 150 30.00 -6.14 -17.67
N ARG A 151 30.14 -5.65 -16.43
CA ARG A 151 31.41 -5.11 -15.89
C ARG A 151 32.33 -6.22 -15.38
N GLU A 152 31.77 -7.25 -14.76
CA GLU A 152 32.53 -8.42 -14.28
C GLU A 152 33.04 -9.25 -15.47
N GLY A 153 32.21 -9.49 -16.49
CA GLY A 153 32.64 -10.17 -17.73
C GLY A 153 33.66 -9.38 -18.56
N ALA A 154 33.71 -8.05 -18.43
CA ALA A 154 34.76 -7.23 -19.03
C ALA A 154 36.08 -7.36 -18.26
N LEU A 155 36.06 -7.36 -16.93
CA LEU A 155 37.26 -7.49 -16.09
C LEU A 155 37.94 -8.87 -16.23
N VAL A 156 37.16 -9.94 -16.44
CA VAL A 156 37.71 -11.30 -16.65
C VAL A 156 38.41 -11.45 -18.01
N ARG A 157 38.11 -10.60 -19.01
CA ARG A 157 38.73 -10.67 -20.34
C ARG A 157 40.11 -10.00 -20.45
N TYR A 158 40.57 -9.32 -19.40
CA TYR A 158 41.85 -8.60 -19.39
C TYR A 158 42.91 -9.26 -18.50
N HIS A 159 42.68 -10.50 -18.07
CA HIS A 159 43.63 -11.36 -17.35
C HIS A 159 43.79 -12.68 -18.07
#